data_AF-A0A411HHU7-F1
#
_entry.id   AF-A0A411HHU7-F1
#
_cell.length_a   1.000
_cell.length_b   1.000
_cell.length_c   1.000
_cell.angle_alpha   90.00
_cell.angle_beta   90.00
_cell.angle_gamma   90.00
#
_symmetry.space_group_name_H-M   'P 1'
#
loop_
_entity.id
_entity.type
_entity.pdbx_description
1 polymer ?
#
loop_
_entity_poly.entity_id
_entity_poly.type
_entity_poly.pdbx_seq_one_letter_code
_entity_poly.pdbx_strand_id
1 'polypeptide(L)'
;MKTISEKLLFPFAVVISAWVVLTSAYLCYLSPQRAWPYGLALAVICIAWAVYYFDAGDRNKDATLSEPRRKHLLAIVFSGLLLSNALSIKLMAQLGWSGGFASELGERSLGFLMGAIVVVLANAIPKKTSSARGLVVLRIAGWALVLGGAGYALALLVLPLPYANDAALLVLLAATIYGATRVVWLSVKHRSLPPSCG
;
A
#
# COMPACT_ATOMS: atom_id res chain seq x y z
N MET A 1 4.90 -18.01 -20.19
CA MET A 1 4.20 -18.68 -19.05
C MET A 1 3.78 -17.61 -18.05
N LYS A 2 2.47 -17.36 -17.87
CA LYS A 2 2.00 -16.45 -16.81
C LYS A 2 2.33 -17.07 -15.45
N THR A 3 2.97 -16.30 -14.57
CA THR A 3 3.26 -16.78 -13.21
C THR A 3 1.94 -17.05 -12.47
N ILE A 4 1.91 -18.04 -11.57
CA ILE A 4 0.72 -18.38 -10.77
C ILE A 4 0.18 -17.13 -10.05
N SER A 5 1.07 -16.22 -9.65
CA SER A 5 0.73 -14.94 -9.05
C SER A 5 -0.09 -14.01 -9.96
N GLU A 6 0.23 -13.91 -11.26
CA GLU A 6 -0.53 -13.07 -12.20
C GLU A 6 -1.94 -13.59 -12.45
N LYS A 7 -2.11 -14.92 -12.51
CA LYS A 7 -3.42 -15.55 -12.70
C LYS A 7 -4.39 -15.26 -11.54
N LEU A 8 -3.86 -15.05 -10.34
CA LEU A 8 -4.65 -14.72 -9.15
C LEU A 8 -4.83 -13.21 -8.94
N LEU A 9 -3.79 -12.42 -9.21
CA LEU A 9 -3.84 -10.96 -9.01
C LEU A 9 -4.83 -10.26 -9.94
N PHE A 10 -4.92 -10.70 -11.20
CA PHE A 10 -5.83 -10.10 -12.16
C PHE A 10 -7.32 -10.23 -11.78
N PRO A 11 -7.88 -11.44 -11.53
CA PRO A 11 -9.28 -11.56 -11.13
C PRO A 11 -9.55 -10.85 -9.80
N PHE A 12 -8.59 -10.87 -8.87
CA PHE A 12 -8.72 -10.13 -7.61
C PHE A 12 -8.84 -8.62 -7.82
N ALA A 13 -7.99 -8.04 -8.67
CA ALA A 13 -8.07 -6.63 -9.06
C ALA A 13 -9.42 -6.27 -9.69
N VAL A 14 -9.95 -7.14 -10.57
CA VAL A 14 -11.26 -6.96 -11.20
C VAL A 14 -12.38 -6.98 -10.16
N VAL A 15 -12.40 -7.97 -9.27
CA VAL A 15 -13.44 -8.10 -8.23
C VAL A 15 -13.44 -6.89 -7.30
N ILE A 16 -12.28 -6.45 -6.82
CA ILE A 16 -12.18 -5.27 -5.96
C ILE A 16 -12.61 -4.01 -6.71
N SER A 17 -12.19 -3.85 -7.97
CA SER A 17 -12.58 -2.68 -8.78
C SER A 17 -14.10 -2.65 -9.00
N ALA A 18 -14.71 -3.80 -9.30
CA ALA A 18 -16.15 -3.93 -9.44
C ALA A 18 -16.87 -3.56 -8.13
N TRP A 19 -16.36 -4.02 -6.99
CA TRP A 19 -16.89 -3.65 -5.69
C TRP A 19 -16.83 -2.14 -5.43
N VAL A 20 -15.70 -1.50 -5.71
CA VAL A 20 -15.54 -0.04 -5.60
C VAL A 20 -16.54 0.69 -6.50
N VAL A 21 -16.71 0.23 -7.74
CA VAL A 21 -17.66 0.84 -8.68
C VAL A 21 -19.10 0.72 -8.19
N LEU A 22 -19.51 -0.47 -7.77
CA LEU A 22 -20.86 -0.73 -7.28
C LEU A 22 -21.16 0.06 -6.00
N THR A 23 -20.25 0.05 -5.03
CA THR A 23 -20.42 0.79 -3.78
C THR A 23 -20.42 2.30 -3.98
N SER A 24 -19.54 2.84 -4.83
CA SER A 24 -19.57 4.26 -5.21
C SER A 24 -20.86 4.66 -5.90
N ALA A 25 -21.33 3.88 -6.88
CA ALA A 25 -22.59 4.16 -7.59
C ALA A 25 -23.79 4.14 -6.64
N TYR A 26 -23.83 3.15 -5.74
CA TYR A 26 -24.88 3.03 -4.73
C TYR A 26 -24.85 4.20 -3.72
N LEU A 27 -23.67 4.62 -3.27
CA LEU A 27 -23.51 5.77 -2.37
C LEU A 27 -23.85 7.10 -3.05
N CYS A 28 -23.57 7.26 -4.35
CA CYS A 28 -24.04 8.39 -5.15
C CYS A 28 -25.58 8.47 -5.17
N TYR A 29 -26.25 7.32 -5.33
CA TYR A 29 -27.70 7.25 -5.32
C TYR A 29 -28.29 7.63 -3.96
N LEU A 30 -27.70 7.13 -2.86
CA LEU A 30 -28.17 7.43 -1.49
C LEU A 30 -27.85 8.86 -1.02
N SER A 31 -26.77 9.48 -1.51
CA SER A 31 -26.29 10.78 -1.02
C SER A 31 -25.88 11.70 -2.16
N PRO A 32 -26.84 12.20 -2.96
CA PRO A 32 -26.55 13.02 -4.15
C PRO A 32 -25.78 14.31 -3.82
N GLN A 33 -26.03 14.90 -2.65
CA GLN A 33 -25.31 16.10 -2.17
C GLN A 33 -23.80 15.88 -1.98
N ARG A 34 -23.38 14.63 -1.80
CA ARG A 34 -21.98 14.22 -1.61
C ARG A 34 -21.53 13.26 -2.71
N ALA A 35 -22.02 13.43 -3.94
CA ALA A 35 -21.66 12.57 -5.06
C ALA A 35 -20.19 12.72 -5.50
N TRP A 36 -19.60 13.91 -5.32
CA TRP A 36 -18.23 14.20 -5.79
C TRP A 36 -17.13 13.26 -5.26
N PRO A 37 -17.03 12.88 -3.96
CA PRO A 37 -16.00 11.97 -3.48
C PRO A 37 -16.14 10.56 -4.08
N TYR A 38 -17.37 10.09 -4.28
CA TYR A 38 -17.63 8.79 -4.90
C TYR A 38 -17.29 8.82 -6.40
N GLY A 39 -17.59 9.94 -7.08
CA GLY A 39 -17.13 10.20 -8.45
C GLY A 39 -15.61 10.21 -8.57
N LEU A 40 -14.90 10.77 -7.59
CA LEU A 40 -13.43 10.73 -7.57
C LEU A 40 -12.89 9.32 -7.38
N ALA A 41 -13.49 8.50 -6.50
CA ALA A 41 -13.12 7.10 -6.35
C ALA A 41 -13.30 6.29 -7.66
N LEU A 42 -14.39 6.54 -8.39
CA LEU A 42 -14.62 5.96 -9.73
C LEU A 42 -13.54 6.42 -10.72
N ALA A 43 -13.25 7.72 -10.76
CA ALA A 43 -12.24 8.28 -11.65
C ALA A 43 -10.85 7.65 -11.40
N VAL A 44 -10.45 7.47 -10.15
CA VAL A 44 -9.17 6.83 -9.78
C VAL A 44 -9.09 5.40 -10.33
N ILE A 45 -10.14 4.58 -10.15
CA ILE A 45 -10.16 3.21 -10.67
C ILE A 45 -10.13 3.19 -12.21
N CYS A 46 -10.91 4.07 -12.86
CA CYS A 46 -10.92 4.19 -14.32
C CYS A 46 -9.54 4.59 -14.88
N ILE A 47 -8.88 5.58 -14.26
CA ILE A 47 -7.53 6.00 -14.64
C ILE A 47 -6.53 4.86 -14.45
N ALA A 48 -6.61 4.15 -13.32
CA ALA A 48 -5.69 3.04 -13.04
C ALA A 48 -5.83 1.91 -14.06
N TRP A 49 -7.06 1.56 -14.46
CA TRP A 49 -7.31 0.59 -15.54
C TRP A 49 -6.89 1.13 -16.91
N ALA A 50 -7.13 2.40 -17.21
CA ALA A 50 -6.69 3.01 -18.46
C ALA A 50 -5.16 2.92 -18.61
N VAL A 51 -4.40 3.31 -17.58
CA VAL A 51 -2.93 3.18 -17.55
C VAL A 51 -2.51 1.72 -17.77
N TYR A 52 -3.18 0.77 -17.13
CA TYR A 52 -2.91 -0.66 -17.31
C TYR A 52 -3.14 -1.15 -18.75
N TYR A 53 -4.24 -0.70 -19.40
CA TYR A 53 -4.56 -1.09 -20.77
C TYR A 53 -3.63 -0.44 -21.80
N PHE A 54 -3.31 0.85 -21.64
CA PHE A 54 -2.40 1.55 -22.56
C PHE A 54 -0.98 0.97 -22.52
N ASP A 55 -0.44 0.67 -21.32
CA ASP A 55 0.88 0.04 -21.19
C ASP A 55 0.89 -1.42 -21.71
N ALA A 56 -0.27 -2.10 -21.73
CA ALA A 56 -0.39 -3.45 -22.26
C ALA A 56 -0.42 -3.50 -23.81
N GLY A 57 -0.89 -2.44 -24.48
CA GLY A 57 -0.98 -2.38 -25.95
C GLY A 57 0.37 -2.22 -26.64
N ASP A 58 1.28 -1.45 -26.04
CA ASP A 58 2.54 -1.04 -26.68
C ASP A 58 3.64 -2.13 -26.56
N ARG A 59 3.51 -3.03 -25.58
CA ARG A 59 4.58 -3.96 -25.14
C ARG A 59 4.46 -5.40 -25.62
N ASN A 60 3.55 -5.69 -26.55
CA ASN A 60 3.32 -7.04 -27.07
C ASN A 60 4.48 -7.61 -27.93
N LYS A 61 5.60 -6.88 -28.06
CA LYS A 61 6.78 -7.29 -28.85
C LYS A 61 7.94 -7.85 -28.02
N ASP A 62 8.01 -7.60 -26.71
CA ASP A 62 9.15 -8.03 -25.88
C ASP A 62 8.71 -8.96 -24.74
N ALA A 63 9.03 -10.25 -24.87
CA ALA A 63 8.62 -11.33 -23.98
C ALA A 63 9.20 -11.28 -22.54
N THR A 64 10.01 -10.28 -22.20
CA THR A 64 10.68 -10.10 -20.90
C THR A 64 9.96 -9.11 -19.95
N LEU A 65 8.81 -8.55 -20.34
CA LEU A 65 8.11 -7.47 -19.64
C LEU A 65 7.02 -7.90 -18.61
N SER A 66 7.16 -9.04 -17.93
CA SER A 66 6.19 -9.44 -16.89
C SER A 66 6.25 -8.57 -15.61
N GLU A 67 7.40 -7.93 -15.34
CA GLU A 67 7.61 -7.19 -14.08
C GLU A 67 6.79 -5.87 -13.97
N PRO A 68 6.73 -4.99 -15.00
CA PRO A 68 5.93 -3.77 -14.96
C PRO A 68 4.44 -4.04 -14.78
N ARG A 69 3.90 -5.04 -15.51
CA ARG A 69 2.48 -5.40 -15.46
C ARG A 69 2.05 -5.84 -14.07
N ARG A 70 2.89 -6.61 -13.38
CA ARG A 70 2.66 -7.02 -12.00
C ARG A 70 2.66 -5.83 -11.04
N LYS A 71 3.54 -4.85 -11.22
CA LYS A 71 3.59 -3.62 -10.40
C LYS A 71 2.30 -2.79 -10.57
N HIS A 72 1.82 -2.63 -11.80
CA HIS A 72 0.55 -1.96 -12.07
C HIS A 72 -0.64 -2.69 -11.43
N LEU A 73 -0.71 -4.02 -11.57
CA LEU A 73 -1.77 -4.80 -10.92
C LEU A 73 -1.74 -4.70 -9.40
N LEU A 74 -0.56 -4.77 -8.79
CA LEU A 74 -0.43 -4.57 -7.35
C LEU A 74 -0.90 -3.18 -6.93
N ALA A 75 -0.54 -2.13 -7.67
CA ALA A 75 -1.00 -0.77 -7.40
C ALA A 75 -2.54 -0.68 -7.46
N ILE A 76 -3.18 -1.25 -8.49
CA ILE A 76 -4.64 -1.31 -8.63
C ILE A 76 -5.27 -2.06 -7.45
N VAL A 77 -4.69 -3.20 -7.04
CA VAL A 77 -5.18 -3.98 -5.90
C VAL A 77 -5.09 -3.18 -4.60
N PHE A 78 -3.96 -2.52 -4.32
CA PHE A 78 -3.81 -1.74 -3.09
C PHE A 78 -4.71 -0.51 -3.06
N SER A 79 -4.78 0.25 -4.15
CA SER A 79 -5.71 1.39 -4.24
C SER A 79 -7.15 0.93 -4.14
N GLY A 80 -7.48 -0.19 -4.78
CA GLY A 80 -8.81 -0.79 -4.74
C GLY A 80 -9.17 -1.26 -3.34
N LEU A 81 -8.26 -1.90 -2.61
CA LEU A 81 -8.50 -2.33 -1.22
C LEU A 81 -8.71 -1.13 -0.28
N LEU A 82 -7.91 -0.07 -0.44
CA LEU A 82 -8.06 1.18 0.31
C LEU A 82 -9.43 1.81 0.06
N LEU A 83 -9.80 2.00 -1.21
CA LEU A 83 -11.08 2.59 -1.60
C LEU A 83 -12.25 1.71 -1.18
N SER A 84 -12.15 0.40 -1.41
CA SER A 84 -13.15 -0.59 -1.00
C SER A 84 -13.39 -0.53 0.50
N ASN A 85 -12.34 -0.47 1.31
CA ASN A 85 -12.48 -0.37 2.76
C ASN A 85 -13.17 0.94 3.17
N ALA A 86 -12.70 2.07 2.65
CA ALA A 86 -13.28 3.38 2.96
C ALA A 86 -14.76 3.50 2.55
N LEU A 87 -15.12 2.99 1.36
CA LEU A 87 -16.50 2.98 0.87
C LEU A 87 -17.38 2.01 1.65
N SER A 88 -16.87 0.83 2.01
CA SER A 88 -17.62 -0.13 2.84
C SER A 88 -17.95 0.44 4.21
N ILE A 89 -17.02 1.16 4.86
CA ILE A 89 -17.29 1.84 6.14
C ILE A 89 -18.39 2.89 5.99
N LYS A 90 -18.31 3.71 4.93
CA LYS A 90 -19.34 4.73 4.64
C LYS A 90 -20.69 4.09 4.34
N LEU A 91 -20.71 2.98 3.61
CA LEU A 91 -21.92 2.23 3.31
C LEU A 91 -22.55 1.66 4.57
N MET A 92 -21.77 1.04 5.45
CA MET A 92 -22.27 0.53 6.74
C MET A 92 -22.87 1.67 7.59
N ALA A 93 -22.23 2.84 7.63
CA ALA A 93 -22.76 3.99 8.35
C ALA A 93 -24.13 4.44 7.78
N GLN A 94 -24.32 4.43 6.46
CA GLN A 94 -25.58 4.78 5.80
C GLN A 94 -26.68 3.74 6.01
N LEU A 95 -26.33 2.47 6.18
CA LEU A 95 -27.28 1.39 6.48
C LEU A 95 -27.74 1.38 7.95
N GLY A 96 -27.41 2.42 8.73
CA GLY A 96 -27.78 2.50 10.14
C GLY A 96 -26.93 1.63 11.06
N TRP A 97 -25.87 0.99 10.53
CA TRP A 97 -24.88 0.29 11.35
C TRP A 97 -23.88 1.26 11.98
N SER A 98 -24.22 2.53 12.14
CA SER A 98 -23.37 3.59 12.69
C SER A 98 -23.13 3.49 14.21
N GLY A 99 -23.32 2.32 14.81
CA GLY A 99 -22.96 2.08 16.20
C GLY A 99 -21.45 2.14 16.40
N GLY A 100 -21.01 2.29 17.65
CA GLY A 100 -19.58 2.37 18.01
C GLY A 100 -18.74 1.22 17.44
N PHE A 101 -19.35 0.05 17.26
CA PHE A 101 -18.68 -1.11 16.66
C PHE A 101 -18.25 -0.89 15.19
N ALA A 102 -19.08 -0.29 14.34
CA ALA A 102 -18.72 -0.12 12.92
C ALA A 102 -17.70 0.99 12.71
N SER A 103 -17.77 2.07 13.51
CA SER A 103 -16.73 3.08 13.53
C SER A 103 -15.40 2.49 14.00
N GLU A 104 -15.43 1.66 15.06
CA GLU A 104 -14.23 1.01 15.57
C GLU A 104 -13.63 0.03 14.55
N LEU A 105 -14.45 -0.83 13.96
CA LEU A 105 -14.01 -1.77 12.95
C LEU A 105 -13.44 -1.04 11.72
N GLY A 106 -14.03 0.10 11.35
CA GLY A 106 -13.54 0.94 10.27
C GLY A 106 -12.14 1.48 10.53
N GLU A 107 -11.92 2.09 11.70
CA GLU A 107 -10.61 2.62 12.09
C GLU A 107 -9.55 1.51 12.18
N ARG A 108 -9.89 0.37 12.80
CA ARG A 108 -8.98 -0.78 12.92
C ARG A 108 -8.62 -1.37 11.57
N SER A 109 -9.60 -1.54 10.69
CA SER A 109 -9.38 -2.16 9.37
C SER A 109 -8.56 -1.25 8.45
N LEU A 110 -8.81 0.07 8.45
CA LEU A 110 -8.01 1.05 7.74
C LEU A 110 -6.57 1.06 8.27
N GLY A 111 -6.44 1.08 9.60
CA GLY A 111 -5.17 1.01 10.29
C GLY A 111 -4.33 -0.22 9.93
N PHE A 112 -4.94 -1.38 10.04
CA PHE A 112 -4.33 -2.65 9.64
C PHE A 112 -3.86 -2.60 8.18
N LEU A 113 -4.71 -2.10 7.28
CA LEU A 113 -4.38 -2.01 5.85
C LEU A 113 -3.20 -1.07 5.60
N MET A 114 -3.12 0.07 6.30
CA MET A 114 -1.98 0.99 6.19
C MET A 114 -0.67 0.34 6.64
N GLY A 115 -0.68 -0.38 7.77
CA GLY A 115 0.49 -1.13 8.23
C GLY A 115 0.90 -2.23 7.24
N ALA A 116 -0.07 -2.95 6.67
CA ALA A 116 0.18 -3.96 5.63
C ALA A 116 0.79 -3.36 4.36
N ILE A 117 0.31 -2.18 3.92
CA ILE A 117 0.88 -1.45 2.79
C ILE A 117 2.34 -1.10 3.05
N VAL A 118 2.68 -0.61 4.25
CA VAL A 118 4.07 -0.31 4.62
C VAL A 118 4.95 -1.56 4.52
N VAL A 119 4.48 -2.72 5.02
CA VAL A 119 5.21 -3.99 4.91
C VAL A 119 5.47 -4.36 3.44
N VAL A 120 4.45 -4.20 2.58
CA VAL A 120 4.58 -4.54 1.16
C VAL A 120 5.55 -3.58 0.47
N LEU A 121 5.43 -2.27 0.71
CA LEU A 121 6.30 -1.26 0.14
C LEU A 121 7.75 -1.47 0.57
N ALA A 122 8.00 -1.77 1.85
CA ALA A 122 9.33 -2.07 2.38
C ALA A 122 9.98 -3.27 1.66
N ASN A 123 9.17 -4.27 1.28
CA ASN A 123 9.64 -5.42 0.51
C ASN A 123 9.84 -5.13 -0.98
N ALA A 124 9.08 -4.19 -1.54
CA ALA A 124 9.15 -3.79 -2.94
C ALA A 124 10.34 -2.85 -3.27
N ILE A 125 10.94 -2.20 -2.27
CA ILE A 125 12.09 -1.32 -2.48
C ILE A 125 13.27 -2.12 -3.09
N PRO A 126 13.79 -1.71 -4.26
CA PRO A 126 14.88 -2.42 -4.93
C PRO A 126 16.17 -2.32 -4.11
N LYS A 127 16.68 -3.45 -3.65
CA LYS A 127 17.93 -3.55 -2.88
C LYS A 127 19.14 -3.62 -3.84
N LYS A 128 19.34 -2.59 -4.66
CA LYS A 128 20.42 -2.54 -5.68
C LYS A 128 21.59 -1.69 -5.18
N THR A 129 22.76 -2.30 -5.06
CA THR A 129 24.03 -1.62 -4.72
C THR A 129 25.21 -2.50 -5.12
N SER A 130 26.32 -1.88 -5.54
CA SER A 130 27.56 -2.57 -5.90
C SER A 130 28.40 -2.99 -4.69
N SER A 131 28.10 -2.45 -3.50
CA SER A 131 28.85 -2.72 -2.27
C SER A 131 28.12 -3.75 -1.40
N ALA A 132 28.83 -4.81 -1.00
CA ALA A 132 28.30 -5.82 -0.06
C ALA A 132 27.82 -5.18 1.27
N ARG A 133 28.54 -4.15 1.76
CA ARG A 133 28.15 -3.40 2.97
C ARG A 133 26.87 -2.60 2.77
N GLY A 134 26.72 -1.96 1.60
CA GLY A 134 25.50 -1.24 1.24
C GLY A 134 24.29 -2.17 1.19
N LEU A 135 24.48 -3.40 0.69
CA LEU A 135 23.39 -4.37 0.55
C LEU A 135 22.85 -4.81 1.91
N VAL A 136 23.75 -5.06 2.87
CA VAL A 136 23.38 -5.39 4.25
C VAL A 136 22.55 -4.27 4.87
N VAL A 137 22.93 -3.01 4.69
CA VAL A 137 22.19 -1.89 5.29
C VAL A 137 20.85 -1.63 4.61
N LEU A 138 20.75 -1.78 3.29
CA LEU A 138 19.45 -1.76 2.61
C LEU A 138 18.52 -2.87 3.12
N ARG A 139 19.06 -4.07 3.40
CA ARG A 139 18.28 -5.15 4.02
C ARG A 139 17.84 -4.80 5.44
N ILE A 140 18.74 -4.25 6.27
CA ILE A 140 18.41 -3.84 7.64
C ILE A 140 17.34 -2.73 7.64
N ALA A 141 17.49 -1.72 6.79
CA ALA A 141 16.50 -0.65 6.66
C ALA A 141 15.14 -1.17 6.16
N GLY A 142 15.16 -2.08 5.18
CA GLY A 142 13.95 -2.77 4.72
C GLY A 142 13.26 -3.57 5.84
N TRP A 143 14.03 -4.34 6.61
CA TRP A 143 13.50 -5.09 7.76
C TRP A 143 12.97 -4.18 8.86
N ALA A 144 13.62 -3.06 9.13
CA ALA A 144 13.13 -2.07 10.08
C ALA A 144 11.74 -1.55 9.66
N LEU A 145 11.55 -1.18 8.38
CA LEU A 145 10.24 -0.76 7.89
C LEU A 145 9.20 -1.89 7.90
N VAL A 146 9.59 -3.13 7.59
CA VAL A 146 8.69 -4.30 7.71
C VAL A 146 8.23 -4.47 9.16
N LEU A 147 9.13 -4.43 10.13
CA LEU A 147 8.77 -4.53 11.54
C LEU A 147 7.95 -3.33 12.02
N GLY A 148 8.25 -2.13 11.54
CA GLY A 148 7.47 -0.92 11.82
C GLY A 148 6.04 -1.00 11.29
N GLY A 149 5.86 -1.42 10.03
CA GLY A 149 4.54 -1.61 9.43
C GLY A 149 3.74 -2.75 10.07
N ALA A 150 4.40 -3.87 10.40
CA ALA A 150 3.77 -4.98 11.11
C ALA A 150 3.37 -4.56 12.54
N GLY A 151 4.23 -3.85 13.25
CA GLY A 151 3.94 -3.29 14.56
C GLY A 151 2.82 -2.26 14.53
N TYR A 152 2.76 -1.40 13.50
CA TYR A 152 1.64 -0.47 13.27
C TYR A 152 0.31 -1.22 13.11
N ALA A 153 0.29 -2.26 12.26
CA ALA A 153 -0.91 -3.07 12.04
C ALA A 153 -1.34 -3.81 13.31
N LEU A 154 -0.39 -4.40 14.05
CA LEU A 154 -0.67 -5.10 15.30
C LEU A 154 -1.15 -4.17 16.40
N ALA A 155 -0.57 -2.97 16.53
CA ALA A 155 -1.02 -1.96 17.47
C ALA A 155 -2.49 -1.61 17.24
N LEU A 156 -2.88 -1.34 15.99
CA LEU A 156 -4.28 -1.01 15.67
C LEU A 156 -5.24 -2.21 15.77
N LEU A 157 -4.74 -3.44 15.70
CA LEU A 157 -5.56 -4.63 15.85
C LEU A 157 -5.78 -5.02 17.32
N VAL A 158 -4.79 -4.82 18.19
CA VAL A 158 -4.79 -5.35 19.56
C VAL A 158 -5.05 -4.28 20.62
N LEU A 159 -4.54 -3.04 20.45
CA LEU A 159 -4.69 -2.02 21.48
C LEU A 159 -6.10 -1.42 21.48
N PRO A 160 -6.54 -0.85 22.63
CA PRO A 160 -7.72 0.00 22.69
C PRO A 160 -7.53 1.23 21.79
N LEU A 161 -8.54 1.57 20.99
CA LEU A 161 -8.51 2.68 20.02
C LEU A 161 -7.91 4.00 20.55
N PRO A 162 -8.20 4.46 21.79
CA PRO A 162 -7.65 5.71 22.30
C PRO A 162 -6.12 5.77 22.30
N TYR A 163 -5.46 4.61 22.46
CA TYR A 163 -3.99 4.51 22.52
C TYR A 163 -3.40 3.90 21.25
N ALA A 164 -4.23 3.23 20.45
CA ALA A 164 -3.77 2.42 19.35
C ALA A 164 -3.09 3.26 18.26
N ASN A 165 -3.63 4.45 17.95
CA ASN A 165 -3.04 5.33 16.95
C ASN A 165 -1.67 5.88 17.38
N ASP A 166 -1.56 6.38 18.61
CA ASP A 166 -0.31 6.91 19.15
C ASP A 166 0.77 5.83 19.23
N ALA A 167 0.42 4.65 19.74
CA ALA A 167 1.34 3.51 19.80
C ALA A 167 1.79 3.07 18.40
N ALA A 168 0.87 2.97 17.44
CA ALA A 168 1.18 2.58 16.07
C ALA A 168 2.13 3.60 15.41
N LEU A 169 1.86 4.89 15.56
CA LEU A 169 2.71 5.96 15.03
C LEU A 169 4.09 5.96 15.68
N LEU A 170 4.20 5.77 17.00
CA LEU A 170 5.48 5.70 17.70
C LEU A 170 6.33 4.51 17.22
N VAL A 171 5.72 3.34 17.05
CA VAL A 171 6.42 2.14 16.54
C VAL A 171 6.93 2.37 15.11
N LEU A 172 6.08 2.92 14.24
CA LEU A 172 6.47 3.21 12.86
C LEU A 172 7.55 4.30 12.78
N LEU A 173 7.44 5.34 13.62
CA LEU A 173 8.43 6.42 13.71
C LEU A 173 9.78 5.88 14.19
N ALA A 174 9.81 5.08 15.25
CA ALA A 174 11.03 4.48 15.77
C ALA A 174 11.72 3.60 14.72
N ALA A 175 10.95 2.77 14.01
CA ALA A 175 11.45 1.95 12.91
C ALA A 175 12.03 2.79 11.76
N THR A 176 11.35 3.88 11.39
CA THR A 176 11.78 4.80 10.33
C THR A 176 13.06 5.53 10.70
N ILE A 177 13.14 6.07 11.93
CA ILE A 177 14.34 6.74 12.46
C ILE A 177 15.51 5.75 12.48
N TYR A 178 15.30 4.53 12.97
CA TYR A 178 16.35 3.51 12.99
C TYR A 178 16.87 3.19 11.58
N GLY A 179 15.95 2.95 10.62
CA GLY A 179 16.31 2.67 9.23
C GLY A 179 17.07 3.83 8.58
N ALA A 180 16.55 5.07 8.71
CA ALA A 180 17.16 6.27 8.17
C ALA A 180 18.56 6.53 8.76
N THR A 181 18.71 6.42 10.09
CA THR A 181 19.99 6.62 10.78
C THR A 181 21.06 5.67 10.25
N ARG A 182 20.72 4.40 10.01
CA ARG A 182 21.67 3.41 9.47
C ARG A 182 22.09 3.72 8.03
N VAL A 183 21.16 4.19 7.20
CA VAL A 183 21.44 4.60 5.82
C VAL A 183 22.31 5.87 5.77
N VAL A 184 21.99 6.87 6.58
CA VAL A 184 22.76 8.12 6.69
C VAL A 184 24.17 7.85 7.20
N TRP A 185 24.31 7.04 8.25
CA TRP A 185 25.62 6.67 8.81
C TRP A 185 26.55 6.05 7.77
N LEU A 186 26.05 5.12 6.95
CA LEU A 186 26.85 4.56 5.86
C LEU A 186 27.20 5.59 4.79
N SER A 187 26.26 6.45 4.44
CA SER A 187 26.47 7.49 3.41
C SER A 187 27.56 8.47 3.84
N VAL A 188 27.59 8.85 5.12
CA VAL A 188 28.65 9.69 5.69
C VAL A 188 29.98 8.95 5.73
N LYS A 189 30.02 7.71 6.22
CA LYS A 189 31.25 6.91 6.30
C LYS A 189 31.89 6.64 4.93
N HIS A 190 31.08 6.51 3.88
CA HIS A 190 31.60 6.35 2.51
C HIS A 190 32.22 7.64 1.95
N ARG A 191 31.73 8.82 2.32
CA ARG A 191 32.32 10.10 1.90
C ARG A 191 33.67 10.40 2.55
N SER A 192 33.93 9.84 3.73
CA SER A 192 35.16 10.07 4.49
C SER A 192 36.35 9.20 4.05
N LEU A 193 36.17 8.25 3.13
CA LEU A 193 37.27 7.41 2.63
C LEU A 193 37.84 8.03 1.35
N PRO A 194 39.17 8.24 1.24
CA PRO A 194 39.77 8.74 0.01
C PRO A 194 39.49 7.76 -1.15
N PRO A 195 39.35 8.26 -2.39
CA PRO A 195 39.16 7.40 -3.54
C PRO A 195 40.33 6.41 -3.60
N SER A 196 40.02 5.12 -3.55
CA SER A 196 41.00 4.08 -3.79
C SER A 196 41.39 4.20 -5.26
N CYS A 197 42.61 4.67 -5.56
CA CYS A 197 43.16 4.56 -6.90
C CYS A 197 43.22 3.07 -7.25
N GLY A 198 42.31 2.65 -8.13
CA GLY A 198 42.39 1.36 -8.82
C GLY A 198 43.16 1.54 -10.11
#